data_AF-A0A962HEB1-F1
#
_entry.id   AF-A0A962HEB1-F1
#
_cell.length_a   1.000
_cell.length_b   1.000
_cell.length_c   1.000
_cell.angle_alpha   90.00
_cell.angle_beta   90.00
_cell.angle_gamma   90.00
#
_symmetry.space_group_name_H-M   'P 1'
#
loop_
_entity.id
_entity.type
_entity.pdbx_description
1 polymer ?
#
loop_
_entity_poly.entity_id
_entity_poly.type
_entity_poly.pdbx_seq_one_letter_code
_entity_poly.pdbx_strand_id
1 'polypeptide(L)' 'NGCMQTFDYTRYACAISQEQVQRNADGSWKLIVAKKNPGHNNWLDTAGRNKGFIYFRWLEAERIPPAINCEVIKLED' A
#
# COMPACT_ATOMS: atom_id res chain seq x y z
N ASN A 1 15.80 -1.05 0.66
CA ASN A 1 16.01 -2.37 0.00
C ASN A 1 16.41 -2.14 -1.45
N GLY A 2 17.62 -2.56 -1.85
CA GLY A 2 18.12 -2.43 -3.23
C GLY A 2 17.87 -3.66 -4.13
N CYS A 3 17.41 -4.77 -3.55
CA CYS A 3 17.22 -6.08 -4.21
C CYS A 3 15.75 -6.43 -4.50
N MET A 4 14.82 -5.47 -4.43
CA MET A 4 13.39 -5.68 -4.72
C MET A 4 12.68 -6.76 -3.87
N GLN A 5 13.17 -7.03 -2.66
CA GLN A 5 12.54 -7.97 -1.73
C GLN A 5 11.48 -7.29 -0.85
N THR A 6 10.33 -7.95 -0.72
CA THR A 6 9.29 -7.64 0.27
C THR A 6 9.89 -7.63 1.68
N PHE A 7 9.37 -6.77 2.56
CA PHE A 7 9.80 -6.74 3.96
C PHE A 7 9.28 -7.97 4.74
N ASP A 8 9.74 -8.11 5.99
CA ASP A 8 9.26 -9.16 6.87
C ASP A 8 7.77 -8.93 7.23
N TYR A 9 6.90 -9.63 6.51
CA TYR A 9 5.44 -9.53 6.66
C TYR A 9 4.93 -10.04 8.01
N THR A 10 5.74 -10.79 8.76
CA THR A 10 5.37 -11.25 10.10
C THR A 10 5.49 -10.15 11.14
N ARG A 11 6.28 -9.11 10.85
CA ARG A 11 6.56 -7.98 11.75
C ARG A 11 5.95 -6.67 11.30
N TYR A 12 5.72 -6.52 10.00
CA TYR A 12 5.28 -5.26 9.39
C TYR A 12 4.12 -5.52 8.45
N ALA A 13 3.15 -4.61 8.43
CA ALA A 13 2.11 -4.59 7.41
C ALA A 13 2.72 -4.14 6.08
N CYS A 14 3.44 -5.01 5.36
CA CYS A 14 4.18 -4.64 4.15
C CYS A 14 3.55 -5.16 2.84
N ALA A 15 2.39 -5.78 2.93
CA ALA A 15 1.58 -6.22 1.81
C ALA A 15 0.10 -6.16 2.19
N ILE A 16 -0.76 -5.98 1.19
CA ILE A 16 -2.21 -6.01 1.34
C ILE A 16 -2.82 -6.70 0.11
N SER A 17 -3.83 -7.53 0.33
CA SER A 17 -4.56 -8.23 -0.73
C SER A 17 -5.94 -7.60 -0.99
N GLN A 18 -6.61 -8.07 -2.04
CA GLN A 18 -7.97 -7.63 -2.37
C GLN A 18 -8.97 -7.96 -1.25
N GLU A 19 -8.79 -9.07 -0.55
CA GLU A 19 -9.67 -9.51 0.55
C GLU A 19 -9.54 -8.61 1.79
N GLN A 20 -8.39 -7.94 1.93
CA GLN A 20 -8.09 -7.08 3.07
C GLN A 20 -8.40 -5.59 2.80
N VAL A 21 -8.38 -5.17 1.54
CA VAL A 21 -8.54 -3.75 1.19
C VAL A 21 -9.97 -3.28 1.47
N GLN A 22 -10.09 -2.21 2.24
CA GLN A 22 -11.35 -1.50 2.44
C GLN A 22 -11.61 -0.57 1.27
N ARG A 23 -12.77 -0.72 0.65
CA ARG A 23 -13.18 0.08 -0.50
C ARG A 23 -14.14 1.18 -0.04
N ASN A 24 -14.07 2.31 -0.72
CA ASN A 24 -15.06 3.38 -0.64
C ASN A 24 -16.38 2.92 -1.27
N ALA A 25 -17.45 3.68 -1.05
CA ALA A 25 -18.78 3.37 -1.57
C ALA A 25 -18.84 3.31 -3.12
N ASP A 26 -17.95 4.05 -3.79
CA ASP A 26 -17.80 4.04 -5.26
C ASP A 26 -16.89 2.90 -5.78
N GLY A 27 -16.42 2.01 -4.89
CA GLY A 27 -15.53 0.90 -5.21
C GLY A 27 -14.04 1.28 -5.34
N SER A 28 -13.70 2.57 -5.26
CA SER A 28 -12.32 3.04 -5.19
C SER A 28 -11.68 2.68 -3.85
N TRP A 29 -10.35 2.80 -3.76
CA TRP A 29 -9.63 2.59 -2.51
C TRP A 29 -8.46 3.56 -2.43
N LYS A 30 -8.06 3.86 -1.19
CA LYS A 30 -6.81 4.58 -0.90
C LYS A 30 -5.89 3.66 -0.13
N LEU A 31 -4.59 3.75 -0.39
CA LEU A 31 -3.55 3.03 0.32
C LEU A 31 -2.57 4.04 0.89
N ILE A 32 -2.33 3.96 2.20
CA ILE A 32 -1.43 4.87 2.91
C ILE A 32 -0.11 4.16 3.13
N VAL A 33 1.01 4.82 2.87
CA VAL A 33 2.35 4.29 3.12
C VAL A 33 3.01 5.20 4.15
N ALA A 34 3.21 4.69 5.36
CA ALA A 34 3.70 5.49 6.47
C ALA A 34 4.46 4.64 7.49
N LYS A 35 5.34 5.26 8.28
CA LYS A 35 6.12 4.56 9.32
C LYS A 35 5.26 4.12 10.51
N LYS A 36 4.16 4.84 10.79
CA LYS A 36 3.24 4.54 11.90
C LYS A 36 1.85 4.30 11.34
N ASN A 37 1.07 3.48 12.03
CA ASN A 37 -0.32 3.23 11.67
C ASN A 37 -1.11 4.56 11.78
N PRO A 38 -1.69 5.06 10.67
CA PRO A 38 -2.46 6.29 10.65
C PRO A 38 -3.92 6.10 11.11
N GLY A 39 -4.25 4.95 11.70
CA GLY A 39 -5.63 4.58 12.05
C GLY A 39 -6.48 4.13 10.85
N HIS A 40 -5.85 3.85 9.71
CA HIS A 40 -6.53 3.45 8.48
C HIS A 40 -6.16 2.00 8.11
N ASN A 41 -7.16 1.18 7.77
CA ASN A 41 -6.95 -0.25 7.53
C ASN A 41 -6.13 -0.54 6.26
N ASN A 42 -6.23 0.33 5.25
CA ASN A 42 -5.40 0.24 4.05
C ASN A 42 -4.07 0.97 4.28
N TRP A 43 -3.19 0.38 5.08
CA TRP A 43 -1.89 0.97 5.41
C TRP A 43 -0.76 -0.03 5.19
N LEU A 44 0.35 0.48 4.65
CA LEU A 44 1.62 -0.23 4.58
C LEU A 44 2.69 0.47 5.42
N ASP A 45 3.36 -0.32 6.25
CA ASP A 45 4.50 0.11 7.06
C ASP A 45 5.76 0.21 6.20
N THR A 46 6.47 1.34 6.30
CA THR A 46 7.77 1.53 5.66
C THR A 46 8.88 0.71 6.31
N ALA A 47 8.62 0.07 7.46
CA ALA A 47 9.55 -0.70 8.26
C ALA A 47 10.84 0.09 8.54
N GLY A 48 10.69 1.39 8.84
CA GLY A 48 11.80 2.31 9.11
C GLY A 48 12.63 2.75 7.90
N ARG A 49 12.18 2.46 6.67
CA ARG A 49 12.94 2.80 5.45
C ARG A 49 12.45 4.11 4.84
N ASN A 50 13.39 4.93 4.39
CA ASN A 50 13.11 6.22 3.74
C ASN A 50 12.94 6.10 2.22
N LYS A 51 13.23 4.92 1.64
CA LYS A 51 13.09 4.66 0.20
C LYS A 51 12.88 3.17 -0.10
N GLY A 52 12.13 2.89 -1.15
CA GLY A 52 11.82 1.54 -1.61
C GLY A 52 10.93 1.55 -2.85
N PHE A 53 10.38 0.38 -3.17
CA PHE A 53 9.45 0.18 -4.27
C PHE A 53 8.16 -0.44 -3.76
N ILE A 54 7.04 -0.12 -4.39
CA ILE A 54 5.74 -0.76 -4.20
C ILE A 54 5.34 -1.39 -5.53
N TYR A 55 4.84 -2.61 -5.46
CA TYR A 55 4.35 -3.34 -6.63
C TYR A 55 2.86 -3.56 -6.50
N PHE A 56 2.12 -3.18 -7.54
CA PHE A 56 0.73 -3.54 -7.70
C PHE A 56 0.64 -4.78 -8.59
N ARG A 57 -0.19 -5.73 -8.19
CA ARG A 57 -0.44 -6.95 -8.96
C ARG A 57 -1.92 -7.00 -9.30
N TRP A 58 -2.20 -7.08 -10.58
CA TRP A 58 -3.53 -7.27 -11.13
C TRP A 58 -3.55 -8.67 -11.73
N LEU A 59 -4.26 -9.58 -11.09
CA LEU A 59 -4.40 -10.96 -11.53
C LEU A 59 -5.75 -11.11 -12.23
N GLU A 60 -5.78 -11.77 -13.38
CA GLU A 60 -7.02 -12.03 -14.16
C GLU A 60 -7.83 -10.76 -14.49
N ALA A 61 -7.16 -9.62 -14.71
CA ALA A 61 -7.85 -8.38 -15.04
C ALA A 61 -8.35 -8.40 -16.50
N GLU A 62 -9.65 -8.23 -16.71
CA GLU A 62 -10.28 -8.15 -18.05
C GLU A 62 -9.75 -6.98 -18.89
N ARG A 63 -9.29 -5.92 -18.22
CA ARG A 63 -8.71 -4.73 -18.83
C ARG A 63 -7.57 -4.18 -17.98
N ILE A 64 -6.71 -3.41 -18.61
CA ILE A 64 -5.65 -2.67 -17.91
C ILE A 64 -6.31 -1.68 -16.93
N PRO A 65 -5.99 -1.76 -15.63
CA PRO A 65 -6.54 -0.84 -14.64
C PRO A 65 -6.08 0.61 -14.90
N PRO A 66 -6.85 1.62 -14.46
CA PRO A 66 -6.41 3.00 -14.49
C PRO A 66 -5.07 3.19 -13.78
N ALA A 67 -4.32 4.20 -14.20
CA ALA A 67 -3.09 4.58 -13.53
C ALA A 67 -3.36 4.91 -12.06
N ILE A 68 -2.48 4.46 -11.17
CA ILE A 68 -2.57 4.78 -9.75
C ILE A 68 -1.98 6.17 -9.56
N ASN A 69 -2.78 7.07 -8.99
CA ASN A 69 -2.32 8.37 -8.58
C ASN A 69 -1.61 8.27 -7.22
N CYS A 70 -0.50 8.99 -7.07
CA CYS A 70 0.30 9.00 -5.85
C CYS A 70 0.63 10.44 -5.49
N GLU A 71 0.48 10.77 -4.20
CA GLU A 71 0.82 12.06 -3.64
C GLU A 71 1.55 11.87 -2.31
N VAL A 72 2.46 12.79 -2.01
CA VAL A 72 3.15 12.84 -0.72
C VAL A 72 2.52 13.93 0.11
N ILE A 73 1.92 13.54 1.23
CA ILE A 73 1.31 14.45 2.20
C ILE A 73 2.01 14.33 3.54
N LYS A 74 1.86 15.36 4.39
CA LYS A 74 2.19 15.23 5.81
C LYS A 74 1.11 14.39 6.46
N LEU A 75 1.51 13.39 7.22
CA LEU A 75 0.58 12.67 8.07
C LEU A 75 0.23 13.60 9.26
N GLU A 76 -1.05 13.80 9.51
CA GLU A 76 -1.52 14.49 10.71
C GLU A 76 -1.11 13.67 11.95
N ASP A 77 -0.84 14.35 13.07
CA ASP A 77 -0.38 13.72 14.31
C ASP A 77 -1.44 12.84 14.97
#